data_AF-A0A4R4DK24-F1
#
_entry.id   AF-A0A4R4DK24-F1
#
_cell.length_a   1.000
_cell.length_b   1.000
_cell.length_c   1.000
_cell.angle_alpha   90.00
_cell.angle_beta   90.00
_cell.angle_gamma   90.00
#
_symmetry.space_group_name_H-M   'P 1'
#
loop_
_entity.id
_entity.type
_entity.pdbx_description
1 polymer ?
#
loop_
_entity_poly.entity_id
_entity_poly.type
_entity_poly.pdbx_seq_one_letter_code
_entity_poly.pdbx_strand_id
1 'polypeptide(L)'
;MATLTVRNLDDDLVRALRIRAAEHGRSAEAEHREILRQALTNGRQPSPRASAAQRLAEFRRRTAERGSAPALDLLRESREGRTEDLAGTSGA
;
A
#
# COMPACT_ATOMS: atom_id res chain seq x y z
N MET A 1 19.17 10.40 24.42
CA MET A 1 17.95 10.94 23.79
C MET A 1 18.38 12.07 22.86
N ALA A 2 17.72 12.21 21.71
CA ALA A 2 18.01 13.33 20.80
C ALA A 2 17.32 14.60 21.33
N THR A 3 18.03 15.72 21.31
CA THR A 3 17.50 17.04 21.70
C THR A 3 17.36 17.89 20.46
N LEU A 4 16.18 18.50 20.27
CA LEU A 4 15.90 19.45 19.19
C LEU A 4 15.71 20.83 19.80
N THR A 5 16.47 21.82 19.32
CA THR A 5 16.32 23.22 19.71
C THR A 5 16.00 24.03 18.48
N VAL A 6 14.84 24.70 18.49
CA VAL A 6 14.42 25.62 17.44
C VAL A 6 14.69 27.04 17.93
N ARG A 7 15.47 27.80 17.17
CA ARG A 7 15.82 29.20 17.49
C ARG A 7 14.93 30.15 16.70
N ASN A 8 14.73 31.35 17.23
CA ASN A 8 13.96 32.43 16.60
C ASN A 8 12.54 32.00 16.21
N LEU A 9 11.83 31.35 17.14
CA LEU A 9 10.44 30.96 16.93
C LEU A 9 9.53 32.15 17.25
N ASP A 10 8.59 32.46 16.36
CA ASP A 10 7.65 33.55 16.58
C ASP A 10 6.79 33.31 17.83
N ASP A 11 6.60 34.35 18.62
CA ASP A 11 5.84 34.28 19.87
C ASP A 11 4.40 33.82 19.64
N ASP A 12 3.80 34.21 18.52
CA ASP A 12 2.46 33.77 18.14
C ASP A 12 2.39 32.27 17.84
N LEU A 13 3.46 31.69 17.27
CA LEU A 13 3.55 30.26 17.06
C LEU A 13 3.68 29.49 18.38
N VAL A 14 4.48 30.02 19.32
CA VAL A 14 4.59 29.47 20.68
C VAL A 14 3.23 29.51 21.38
N ARG A 15 2.49 30.62 21.23
CA ARG A 15 1.15 30.78 21.80
C ARG A 15 0.17 29.78 21.21
N ALA A 16 0.12 29.66 19.89
CA ALA A 16 -0.73 28.70 19.19
C ALA A 16 -0.42 27.25 19.60
N LEU A 17 0.87 26.90 19.73
CA LEU A 17 1.30 25.58 20.19
C LEU A 17 0.80 25.29 21.61
N ARG A 18 0.88 26.25 22.52
CA ARG A 18 0.40 26.10 23.90
C ARG A 18 -1.12 25.92 23.97
N ILE A 19 -1.87 26.70 23.19
CA ILE A 19 -3.33 26.58 23.11
C ILE A 19 -3.70 25.17 22.62
N ARG A 20 -3.12 24.73 21.51
CA ARG A 20 -3.35 23.40 20.95
C ARG A 20 -2.96 22.28 21.90
N ALA A 21 -1.87 22.45 22.64
CA ALA A 21 -1.43 21.49 23.65
C ALA A 21 -2.44 21.37 24.80
N ALA A 22 -3.00 22.50 25.25
CA ALA A 22 -4.04 22.53 26.27
C ALA A 22 -5.34 21.88 25.78
N GLU A 23 -5.76 22.13 24.54
CA GLU A 23 -6.92 21.47 23.91
C GLU A 23 -6.76 19.95 23.84
N HIS A 24 -5.54 19.46 23.58
CA HIS A 24 -5.23 18.03 23.56
C HIS A 24 -4.86 17.44 24.94
N GLY A 25 -4.91 18.24 26.02
CA GLY A 25 -4.62 17.77 27.38
C GLY A 25 -3.17 17.32 27.60
N ARG A 26 -2.19 17.92 26.92
CA ARG A 26 -0.77 17.54 27.00
C ARG A 26 0.17 18.73 27.11
N SER A 27 1.44 18.48 27.45
CA SER A 27 2.44 19.55 27.50
C SER A 27 2.78 20.07 26.10
N ALA A 28 3.26 21.32 26.02
CA ALA A 28 3.68 21.92 24.75
C ALA A 28 4.80 21.10 24.07
N GLU A 29 5.71 20.50 24.85
CA GLU A 29 6.74 19.59 24.33
C GLU A 29 6.12 18.31 23.74
N ALA A 30 5.12 17.72 24.42
CA ALA A 30 4.42 16.55 23.91
C ALA A 30 3.63 16.86 22.63
N GLU A 31 2.97 18.01 22.57
CA GLU A 31 2.32 18.52 21.35
C GLU A 31 3.33 18.71 20.21
N HIS A 32 4.45 19.36 20.48
CA HIS A 32 5.51 19.59 19.51
C HIS A 32 6.04 18.27 18.92
N ARG A 33 6.30 17.27 19.78
CA ARG A 33 6.72 15.94 19.32
C ARG A 33 5.66 15.25 18.48
N GLU A 34 4.38 15.40 18.82
CA GLU A 34 3.31 14.83 18.01
C GLU A 34 3.20 15.50 16.65
N ILE A 35 3.31 16.82 16.58
CA ILE A 35 3.30 17.55 15.31
C ILE A 35 4.44 17.07 14.41
N LEU A 36 5.66 16.94 14.96
CA LEU A 36 6.80 16.40 14.22
C LEU A 36 6.56 14.95 13.77
N ARG A 37 6.00 14.11 14.64
CA ARG A 37 5.64 12.73 14.30
C ARG A 37 4.67 12.73 13.13
N GLN A 38 3.56 13.44 13.23
CA GLN A 38 2.53 13.50 12.18
C GLN A 38 3.10 14.04 10.87
N ALA A 39 3.84 15.15 10.90
CA ALA A 39 4.43 15.74 9.70
C ALA A 39 5.40 14.78 8.99
N LEU A 40 6.23 14.06 9.75
CA LEU A 40 7.28 13.20 9.20
C LEU A 40 6.79 11.77 8.90
N THR A 41 5.73 11.29 9.55
CA THR A 41 5.18 9.94 9.33
C THR A 41 3.95 9.92 8.43
N ASN A 42 3.12 10.96 8.39
CA ASN A 42 2.00 11.02 7.44
C ASN A 42 2.49 11.24 5.99
N GLY A 43 3.64 11.88 5.79
CA GLY A 43 4.35 11.89 4.50
C GLY A 43 4.93 10.52 4.08
N ARG A 44 4.87 9.52 4.98
CA ARG A 44 5.28 8.15 4.75
C ARG A 44 4.09 7.20 4.61
N GLN A 45 2.87 7.72 4.43
CA GLN A 45 1.81 6.90 3.86
C GLN A 45 2.23 6.49 2.45
N PRO A 46 2.30 5.18 2.14
CA PRO A 46 2.61 4.74 0.80
C PRO A 46 1.60 5.40 -0.14
N SER A 47 2.11 6.06 -1.20
CA SER A 47 1.24 6.62 -2.22
C SER A 47 0.21 5.57 -2.67
N PRO A 48 -0.97 5.95 -3.16
CA PRO A 48 -1.96 4.99 -3.67
C PRO A 48 -1.36 3.96 -4.65
N ARG A 49 -0.33 4.36 -5.41
CA ARG A 49 0.44 3.45 -6.27
C ARG A 49 1.30 2.46 -5.49
N ALA A 50 2.02 2.93 -4.47
CA ALA A 50 2.85 2.05 -3.64
C ALA A 50 2.01 1.02 -2.86
N SER A 51 0.85 1.42 -2.34
CA SER A 51 -0.07 0.49 -1.68
C SER A 51 -0.71 -0.49 -2.66
N ALA A 52 -1.09 -0.04 -3.87
CA ALA A 52 -1.55 -0.92 -4.94
C ALA A 52 -0.46 -1.93 -5.37
N ALA A 53 0.79 -1.49 -5.51
CA ALA A 53 1.92 -2.35 -5.83
C ALA A 53 2.16 -3.42 -4.75
N GLN A 54 2.07 -3.05 -3.47
CA GLN A 54 2.17 -4.00 -2.35
C GLN A 54 1.07 -5.06 -2.39
N ARG A 55 -0.19 -4.65 -2.60
CA ARG A 55 -1.33 -5.58 -2.74
C ARG A 55 -1.15 -6.53 -3.91
N LEU A 56 -0.66 -6.03 -5.06
CA LEU A 56 -0.39 -6.87 -6.23
C LEU A 56 0.75 -7.87 -5.97
N ALA A 57 1.82 -7.43 -5.29
CA ALA A 57 2.94 -8.29 -4.91
C ALA A 57 2.48 -9.41 -3.96
N GLU A 58 1.63 -9.10 -2.98
CA GLU A 58 1.04 -10.09 -2.08
C GLU A 58 0.15 -11.08 -2.84
N PHE A 59 -0.71 -10.58 -3.74
CA PHE A 59 -1.55 -11.41 -4.58
C PHE A 59 -0.72 -12.40 -5.41
N ARG A 60 0.33 -11.91 -6.09
CA ARG A 60 1.25 -12.74 -6.88
C ARG A 60 1.93 -13.82 -6.05
N ARG A 61 2.37 -13.51 -4.82
CA ARG A 61 2.95 -14.53 -3.92
C ARG A 61 1.93 -15.62 -3.59
N ARG A 62 0.69 -15.23 -3.26
CA ARG A 62 -0.38 -16.17 -2.90
C ARG A 62 -0.87 -17.02 -4.07
N THR A 63 -0.70 -16.55 -5.30
CA THR A 63 -1.15 -17.24 -6.52
C THR A 63 -0.01 -17.82 -7.35
N ALA A 64 1.25 -17.70 -6.89
CA ALA A 64 2.42 -18.21 -7.60
C ALA A 64 2.33 -19.71 -7.90
N GLU A 65 1.82 -20.50 -6.93
CA GLU A 65 1.64 -21.95 -7.09
C GLU A 65 0.41 -22.32 -7.90
N ARG A 66 -0.53 -21.38 -8.12
CA ARG A 66 -1.73 -21.63 -8.93
C ARG A 66 -1.46 -21.54 -10.43
N GLY A 67 -0.20 -21.30 -10.84
CA GLY A 67 0.31 -21.23 -12.21
C GLY A 67 -0.78 -21.04 -13.27
N SER A 68 -0.98 -19.82 -13.77
CA SER A 68 -1.87 -19.65 -14.91
C SER A 68 -1.24 -20.38 -16.09
N ALA A 69 -1.95 -21.37 -16.65
CA ALA A 69 -1.55 -21.94 -17.92
C ALA A 69 -1.41 -20.79 -18.94
N PRO A 70 -0.34 -20.76 -19.75
CA PRO A 70 -0.25 -19.85 -20.87
C PRO A 70 -1.52 -19.98 -21.71
N ALA A 71 -2.14 -18.86 -22.06
CA ALA A 71 -3.38 -18.87 -22.85
C ALA A 71 -3.25 -19.72 -24.12
N LEU A 72 -2.03 -19.83 -24.68
CA LEU A 72 -1.72 -20.67 -25.82
C LEU A 72 -1.91 -22.17 -25.55
N ASP A 73 -1.60 -22.67 -24.36
CA ASP A 73 -1.74 -24.09 -24.02
C ASP A 73 -3.21 -24.47 -23.84
N LEU A 74 -3.99 -23.61 -23.16
CA LEU A 74 -5.45 -23.77 -23.04
C LEU A 74 -6.15 -23.74 -24.41
N LEU A 75 -5.68 -22.87 -25.31
CA LEU A 75 -6.19 -22.80 -26.68
C LEU A 75 -5.80 -24.02 -27.51
N ARG A 76 -4.62 -24.61 -27.26
CA ARG A 76 -4.18 -25.84 -27.92
C ARG A 76 -5.03 -27.03 -27.46
N GLU A 77 -5.18 -27.24 -26.15
CA GLU A 77 -6.04 -28.29 -25.58
C GLU A 77 -7.49 -28.20 -26.09
N SER A 78 -8.06 -26.99 -26.15
CA SER A 78 -9.41 -26.78 -26.68
C SER A 78 -9.54 -27.05 -28.19
N ARG A 79 -8.44 -26.90 -28.95
CA ARG A 79 -8.42 -27.25 -30.38
C ARG A 79 -8.31 -28.74 -30.57
N GLU A 80 -7.42 -29.39 -29.82
CA GLU A 80 -7.19 -30.83 -29.86
C GLU A 80 -8.46 -31.60 -29.49
N GLY A 81 -9.15 -31.22 -28.40
CA GLY A 81 -10.42 -31.85 -28.04
C GLY A 81 -11.49 -31.71 -29.13
N ARG A 82 -11.59 -30.55 -29.79
CA ARG A 82 -12.53 -30.37 -30.93
C ARG A 82 -12.16 -31.24 -32.13
N THR A 83 -10.86 -31.43 -32.40
CA THR A 83 -10.44 -32.32 -33.49
C THR A 83 -10.73 -33.79 -33.18
N GLU A 84 -10.62 -34.20 -31.91
CA GLU A 84 -10.99 -35.55 -31.46
C GLU A 84 -12.50 -35.79 -31.55
N ASP A 85 -13.33 -34.83 -31.14
CA ASP A 85 -14.79 -34.89 -31.28
C ASP A 85 -15.25 -35.05 -32.74
N LEU A 86 -14.60 -34.32 -33.65
CA LEU A 86 -14.89 -34.37 -35.10
C LEU A 86 -14.38 -35.66 -35.76
N ALA A 87 -13.27 -36.23 -35.27
CA ALA A 87 -12.74 -37.50 -35.77
C ALA A 87 -13.52 -38.71 -35.23
N GLY A 88 -14.02 -38.65 -33.98
CA GLY A 88 -14.77 -39.72 -33.32
C GLY A 88 -16.23 -39.87 -33.78
N THR A 89 -16.77 -38.90 -34.51
CA THR A 89 -18.14 -38.95 -35.07
C THR A 89 -18.20 -39.57 -36.48
N SER A 90 -17.08 -40.01 -37.05
CA SER A 90 -17.04 -40.77 -38.31
C SER A 90 -17.00 -42.27 -38.04
N GLY A 91 -18.08 -42.82 -37.48
CA GLY A 91 -18.18 -44.24 -37.17
C GLY A 91 -19.59 -44.65 -36.72
N ALA A 92 -20.59 -44.38 -37.55
CA ALA A 92 -21.93 -44.95 -37.47
C ALA A 92 -22.32 -45.51 -38.84
#